data_AF-A0AAU4L835-F1
#
_entry.id   AF-A0AAU4L835-F1
#
_cell.length_a   1.000
_cell.length_b   1.000
_cell.length_c   1.000
_cell.angle_alpha   90.00
_cell.angle_beta   90.00
_cell.angle_gamma   90.00
#
_symmetry.space_group_name_H-M   'P 1'
#
loop_
_entity.id
_entity.type
_entity.pdbx_description
1 polymer ?
#
loop_
_entity_poly.entity_id
_entity_poly.type
_entity_poly.pdbx_seq_one_letter_code
_entity_poly.pdbx_strand_id
1 'polypeptide(L)'
;MSAKVTALAVLALPMLGSTAYAAPQAGTSATPLAGAVQTSWGCDNNSNRFNASYTPGNNSVTVYYNNHCNHSVKWRVEFFDTKNQENHMSECVTVAAGSKSSKKFSKSVFDDVTGVWKC
;
A
#
# COMPACT_ATOMS: atom_id res chain seq x y z
N MET A 1 -41.25 50.52 -6.12
CA MET A 1 -41.07 50.99 -7.51
C MET A 1 -39.80 51.82 -7.57
N SER A 2 -38.86 51.42 -8.43
CA SER A 2 -37.77 52.21 -9.07
C SER A 2 -36.86 53.08 -8.17
N ALA A 3 -35.53 53.06 -8.29
CA ALA A 3 -34.77 53.13 -9.53
C ALA A 3 -33.38 52.48 -9.43
N LYS A 4 -32.94 51.95 -10.57
CA LYS A 4 -31.55 51.62 -10.91
C LYS A 4 -30.82 52.93 -11.26
N VAL A 5 -29.56 53.07 -10.86
CA VAL A 5 -28.62 54.03 -11.47
C VAL A 5 -27.33 53.31 -11.84
N THR A 6 -26.88 53.66 -13.04
CA THR A 6 -25.94 52.98 -13.93
C THR A 6 -24.49 53.37 -13.66
N ALA A 7 -23.59 52.47 -14.05
CA ALA A 7 -22.14 52.53 -13.97
C ALA A 7 -21.48 53.78 -14.60
N LEU A 8 -20.33 54.18 -14.04
CA LEU A 8 -19.25 54.85 -14.76
C LEU A 8 -17.95 54.05 -14.64
N ALA A 9 -17.15 54.11 -15.70
CA ALA A 9 -16.10 53.18 -16.03
C ALA A 9 -14.69 53.82 -15.97
N VAL A 10 -13.74 52.97 -15.53
CA VAL A 10 -12.30 52.82 -15.85
C VAL A 10 -11.23 53.89 -15.50
N LEU A 11 -10.07 53.31 -15.13
CA LEU A 11 -8.66 53.71 -15.32
C LEU A 11 -7.94 54.42 -14.16
N ALA A 12 -7.12 53.67 -13.41
CA ALA A 12 -5.65 53.66 -13.58
C ALA A 12 -4.97 52.92 -12.42
N LEU A 13 -4.11 51.94 -12.74
CA LEU A 13 -3.21 51.26 -11.81
C LEU A 13 -2.17 52.25 -11.25
N PRO A 14 -1.63 51.97 -10.06
CA PRO A 14 -0.21 51.59 -10.06
C PRO A 14 0.06 50.32 -9.25
N MET A 15 0.90 49.47 -9.86
CA MET A 15 1.55 48.33 -9.24
C MET A 15 2.36 48.78 -8.03
N LEU A 16 2.09 48.21 -6.85
CA LEU A 16 3.05 48.16 -5.75
C LEU A 16 3.05 46.75 -5.19
N GLY A 17 4.18 46.08 -5.38
CA GLY A 17 4.41 44.69 -5.05
C GLY A 17 4.20 44.41 -3.58
N SER A 18 3.35 43.42 -3.30
CA SER A 18 3.27 42.78 -2.00
C SER A 18 3.96 41.43 -2.12
N THR A 19 5.12 41.32 -1.48
CA THR A 19 5.89 40.08 -1.34
C THR A 19 4.99 38.96 -0.84
N ALA A 20 4.75 37.96 -1.68
CA ALA A 20 4.14 36.71 -1.25
C ALA A 20 5.05 36.09 -0.19
N TYR A 21 4.58 36.03 1.07
CA TYR A 21 5.12 35.09 2.04
C TYR A 21 4.78 33.69 1.53
N ALA A 22 5.72 33.06 0.84
CA ALA A 22 5.68 31.63 0.60
C ALA A 22 5.75 30.94 1.96
N ALA A 23 4.62 30.36 2.39
CA ALA A 23 4.63 29.41 3.49
C ALA A 23 5.63 28.29 3.14
N PRO A 24 6.51 27.87 4.06
CA PRO A 24 7.37 26.73 3.81
C PRO A 24 6.45 25.52 3.56
N GLN A 25 6.47 25.05 2.32
CA GLN A 25 5.87 23.79 1.94
C GLN A 25 6.62 22.74 2.77
N ALA A 26 5.97 22.24 3.82
CA ALA A 26 6.48 21.12 4.58
C ALA A 26 6.76 20.03 3.57
N GLY A 27 8.05 19.80 3.31
CA GLY A 27 8.52 18.67 2.55
C GLY A 27 8.12 17.43 3.34
N THR A 28 6.92 16.94 3.10
CA THR A 28 6.63 15.52 3.31
C THR A 28 7.61 14.81 2.40
N SER A 29 8.73 14.39 2.96
CA SER A 29 9.57 13.36 2.38
C SER A 29 8.66 12.17 2.14
N ALA A 30 8.10 12.09 0.94
CA ALA A 30 7.42 10.90 0.48
C ALA A 30 8.49 9.81 0.50
N THR A 31 8.46 8.99 1.54
CA THR A 31 9.19 7.73 1.54
C THR A 31 8.83 7.04 0.23
N PRO A 32 9.80 6.62 -0.61
CA PRO A 32 9.47 5.94 -1.85
C PRO A 32 8.52 4.79 -1.52
N LEU A 33 7.33 4.81 -2.14
CA LEU A 33 6.38 3.73 -2.01
C LEU A 33 7.11 2.46 -2.48
N ALA A 34 7.51 1.59 -1.56
CA ALA A 34 8.07 0.31 -1.93
C ALA A 34 7.05 -0.38 -2.86
N GLY A 35 7.50 -0.74 -4.06
CA GLY A 35 6.66 -1.42 -5.03
C GLY A 35 6.08 -2.70 -4.43
N ALA A 36 4.93 -3.16 -4.93
CA ALA A 36 4.35 -4.41 -4.48
C ALA A 36 5.35 -5.57 -4.73
N VAL A 37 5.72 -6.28 -3.67
CA VAL A 37 6.50 -7.51 -3.74
C VAL A 37 5.57 -8.61 -4.24
N GLN A 38 6.06 -9.45 -5.15
CA GLN A 38 5.31 -10.55 -5.73
C GLN A 38 6.02 -11.87 -5.44
N THR A 39 5.23 -12.90 -5.11
CA THR A 39 5.69 -14.29 -4.99
C THR A 39 4.77 -15.20 -5.77
N SER A 40 5.32 -16.31 -6.25
CA SER A 40 4.55 -17.30 -6.99
C SER A 40 5.22 -18.66 -6.93
N TRP A 41 4.46 -19.72 -6.63
CA TRP A 41 4.96 -21.10 -6.67
C TRP A 41 3.99 -22.03 -7.39
N GLY A 42 4.53 -23.13 -7.92
CA GLY A 42 3.76 -24.13 -8.66
C GLY A 42 2.86 -24.98 -7.76
N CYS A 43 1.76 -25.46 -8.34
CA CYS A 43 0.88 -26.45 -7.73
C CYS A 43 1.46 -27.86 -7.93
N ASP A 44 1.23 -28.79 -7.00
CA ASP A 44 1.94 -30.08 -6.98
C ASP A 44 1.58 -31.04 -8.16
N ASN A 45 0.60 -30.71 -9.01
CA ASN A 45 0.09 -31.62 -10.05
C ASN A 45 -0.29 -30.96 -11.40
N ASN A 46 0.02 -29.68 -11.61
CA ASN A 46 -0.27 -29.00 -12.88
C ASN A 46 0.60 -27.75 -13.09
N SER A 47 0.43 -27.08 -14.24
CA SER A 47 1.11 -25.82 -14.57
C SER A 47 0.49 -24.59 -13.90
N ASN A 48 -0.59 -24.75 -13.11
CA ASN A 48 -1.17 -23.63 -12.39
C ASN A 48 -0.26 -23.22 -11.23
N ARG A 49 -0.54 -22.03 -10.69
CA ARG A 49 0.30 -21.42 -9.66
C ARG A 49 -0.53 -20.79 -8.57
N PHE A 50 0.01 -20.78 -7.37
CA PHE A 50 -0.40 -19.83 -6.36
C PHE A 50 0.39 -18.55 -6.56
N ASN A 51 -0.31 -17.42 -6.60
CA ASN A 51 0.29 -16.10 -6.71
C ASN A 51 -0.06 -15.29 -5.46
N ALA A 52 0.90 -14.58 -4.89
CA ALA A 52 0.64 -13.61 -3.85
C ALA A 52 1.44 -12.33 -4.06
N SER A 53 0.90 -11.22 -3.57
CA SER A 53 1.58 -9.94 -3.56
C SER A 53 1.26 -9.15 -2.32
N TYR A 54 2.19 -8.30 -1.91
CA TYR A 54 2.02 -7.41 -0.77
C TYR A 54 2.87 -6.16 -0.94
N THR A 55 2.44 -5.07 -0.30
CA THR A 55 3.27 -3.90 -0.07
C THR A 55 3.62 -3.89 1.41
N PRO A 56 4.92 -3.82 1.79
CA PRO A 56 5.30 -3.66 3.17
C PRO A 56 4.60 -2.43 3.79
N GLY A 57 3.91 -2.63 4.90
CA GLY A 57 3.28 -1.57 5.67
C GLY A 57 3.90 -1.41 7.05
N ASN A 58 3.57 -0.34 7.77
CA ASN A 58 4.26 -0.02 9.03
C ASN A 58 3.86 -0.94 10.20
N ASN A 59 2.57 -1.17 10.39
CA ASN A 59 1.99 -1.92 11.52
C ASN A 59 1.07 -3.07 11.06
N SER A 60 0.94 -3.24 9.75
CA SER A 60 0.23 -4.37 9.15
C SER A 60 0.71 -4.60 7.73
N VAL A 61 0.50 -5.80 7.23
CA VAL A 61 0.65 -6.15 5.83
C VAL A 61 -0.64 -6.78 5.33
N THR A 62 -1.08 -6.37 4.13
CA THR A 62 -2.15 -7.06 3.43
C THR A 62 -1.54 -7.83 2.29
N VAL A 63 -1.68 -9.16 2.35
CA VAL A 63 -1.25 -10.05 1.28
C VAL A 63 -2.46 -10.36 0.43
N TYR A 64 -2.40 -9.98 -0.84
CA TYR A 64 -3.36 -10.38 -1.86
C TYR A 64 -2.91 -11.70 -2.45
N TYR A 65 -3.83 -12.64 -2.62
CA TYR A 65 -3.50 -13.97 -3.14
C TYR A 65 -4.50 -14.44 -4.19
N ASN A 66 -4.03 -15.30 -5.07
CA ASN A 66 -4.82 -15.97 -6.08
C ASN A 66 -4.33 -17.41 -6.22
N ASN A 67 -5.15 -18.35 -5.75
CA ASN A 67 -4.88 -19.77 -5.85
C ASN A 67 -5.46 -20.32 -7.17
N HIS A 68 -4.64 -20.41 -8.21
CA HIS A 68 -5.04 -21.09 -9.45
C HIS A 68 -4.92 -22.62 -9.35
N CYS A 69 -4.44 -23.17 -8.23
CA CYS A 69 -4.42 -24.61 -8.04
C CYS A 69 -5.84 -25.17 -8.01
N ASN A 70 -5.96 -26.41 -8.49
CA ASN A 70 -7.19 -27.21 -8.43
C ASN A 70 -7.40 -27.88 -7.05
N HIS A 71 -6.59 -27.52 -6.06
CA HIS A 71 -6.65 -27.99 -4.68
C HIS A 71 -6.37 -26.83 -3.73
N SER A 72 -6.68 -27.04 -2.44
CA SER A 72 -6.39 -26.06 -1.41
C SER A 72 -4.90 -25.93 -1.16
N VAL A 73 -4.41 -24.70 -1.02
CA VAL A 73 -3.00 -24.39 -0.70
C VAL A 73 -2.92 -23.79 0.70
N LYS A 74 -1.84 -24.07 1.42
CA LYS A 74 -1.51 -23.39 2.66
C LYS A 74 -0.30 -22.50 2.48
N TRP A 75 -0.36 -21.30 3.06
CA TRP A 75 0.74 -20.35 3.03
C TRP A 75 0.81 -19.55 4.34
N ARG A 76 1.94 -18.91 4.58
CA ARG A 76 2.17 -18.04 5.74
C ARG A 76 3.08 -16.88 5.37
N VAL A 77 3.13 -15.87 6.25
CA VAL A 77 4.03 -14.72 6.12
C VAL A 77 5.23 -14.93 7.02
N GLU A 78 6.42 -14.58 6.52
CA GLU A 78 7.62 -14.43 7.34
C GLU A 78 7.82 -12.97 7.69
N PHE A 79 8.13 -12.76 8.96
CA PHE A 79 8.48 -11.48 9.54
C PHE A 79 9.89 -11.57 10.11
N PHE A 80 10.72 -10.58 9.82
CA PHE A 80 12.00 -10.37 10.49
C PHE A 80 11.83 -9.26 11.53
N ASP A 81 11.96 -9.61 12.80
CA ASP A 81 11.97 -8.65 13.90
C ASP A 81 13.34 -7.95 13.91
N THR A 82 13.37 -6.71 13.44
CA THR A 82 14.59 -5.89 13.39
C THR A 82 15.12 -5.51 14.77
N LYS A 83 14.29 -5.54 15.81
CA LYS A 83 14.72 -5.24 17.18
C LYS A 83 15.45 -6.42 17.79
N ASN A 84 14.91 -7.63 17.64
CA ASN A 84 15.48 -8.84 18.21
C ASN A 84 16.39 -9.61 17.25
N GLN A 85 16.47 -9.18 15.98
CA GLN A 85 17.28 -9.79 14.92
C GLN A 85 16.91 -11.26 14.66
N GLU A 86 15.61 -11.58 14.66
CA GLU A 86 15.11 -12.94 14.49
C GLU A 86 13.95 -13.03 13.49
N ASN A 87 13.80 -14.19 12.86
CA ASN A 87 12.66 -14.49 12.00
C ASN A 87 11.56 -15.19 12.78
N HIS A 88 10.32 -14.82 12.51
CA HIS A 88 9.15 -15.56 12.95
C HIS A 88 8.09 -15.61 11.85
N MET A 89 7.17 -16.55 11.99
CA MET A 89 6.19 -16.88 10.95
C MET A 89 4.78 -16.70 11.48
N SER A 90 3.87 -16.25 10.62
CA SER A 90 2.44 -16.31 10.91
C SER A 90 1.95 -17.76 10.97
N GLU A 91 0.73 -17.94 11.49
CA GLU A 91 -0.02 -19.16 11.27
C GLU A 91 -0.27 -19.40 9.77
N CYS A 92 -0.43 -20.67 9.41
CA CYS A 92 -0.76 -21.07 8.06
C CYS A 92 -2.22 -20.75 7.72
N VAL A 93 -2.41 -20.05 6.61
CA VAL A 93 -3.72 -19.75 6.03
C VAL A 93 -4.02 -20.78 4.95
N THR A 94 -5.14 -21.49 5.10
CA THR A 94 -5.66 -22.37 4.05
C THR A 94 -6.49 -21.56 3.06
N VAL A 95 -6.18 -21.71 1.77
CA VAL A 95 -6.89 -21.06 0.67
C VAL A 95 -7.51 -22.14 -0.21
N ALA A 96 -8.82 -22.06 -0.42
CA ALA A 96 -9.55 -23.00 -1.27
C ALA A 96 -9.06 -22.96 -2.73
N ALA A 97 -9.24 -24.06 -3.45
CA ALA A 97 -8.95 -24.16 -4.88
C ALA A 97 -9.65 -23.06 -5.68
N GLY A 98 -8.97 -22.48 -6.68
CA GLY A 98 -9.54 -21.49 -7.59
C GLY A 98 -9.93 -20.14 -6.97
N SER A 99 -9.56 -19.87 -5.72
CA SER A 99 -10.01 -18.68 -4.99
C SER A 99 -8.99 -17.53 -5.01
N LYS A 100 -9.50 -16.30 -5.06
CA LYS A 100 -8.74 -15.05 -4.96
C LYS A 100 -9.30 -14.21 -3.83
N SER A 101 -8.43 -13.69 -2.96
CA SER A 101 -8.83 -12.78 -1.89
C SER A 101 -7.60 -12.07 -1.32
N SER A 102 -7.71 -11.54 -0.11
CA SER A 102 -6.60 -10.99 0.64
C SER A 102 -6.71 -11.33 2.13
N LYS A 103 -5.57 -11.30 2.83
CA LYS A 103 -5.50 -11.45 4.27
C LYS A 103 -4.62 -10.36 4.85
N LYS A 104 -5.13 -9.67 5.86
CA LYS A 104 -4.38 -8.71 6.65
C LYS A 104 -3.74 -9.40 7.86
N PHE A 105 -2.47 -9.13 8.10
CA PHE A 105 -1.74 -9.52 9.30
C PHE A 105 -1.33 -8.26 10.03
N SER A 106 -1.65 -8.21 11.32
CA SER A 106 -1.04 -7.24 12.23
C SER A 106 0.40 -7.65 12.48
N LYS A 107 1.30 -6.69 12.58
CA LYS A 107 2.71 -6.91 12.91
C LYS A 107 3.22 -5.78 13.80
N SER A 108 4.33 -6.02 14.49
CA SER A 108 5.05 -4.97 15.20
C SER A 108 5.55 -3.90 14.23
N VAL A 109 5.83 -2.71 14.77
CA VAL A 109 6.56 -1.66 14.02
C VAL A 109 8.00 -2.05 13.73
N PHE A 110 8.54 -3.04 14.44
CA PHE A 110 9.89 -3.58 14.23
C PHE A 110 9.93 -4.74 13.24
N ASP A 111 8.78 -5.26 12.82
CA ASP A 111 8.72 -6.44 11.95
C ASP A 111 8.79 -6.00 10.48
N ASP A 112 9.75 -6.51 9.73
CA ASP A 112 9.78 -6.38 8.27
C ASP A 112 9.22 -7.64 7.62
N VAL A 113 8.40 -7.48 6.57
CA VAL A 113 7.86 -8.62 5.83
C VAL A 113 8.89 -9.09 4.82
N THR A 114 9.53 -10.23 5.10
CA THR A 114 10.60 -10.77 4.26
C THR A 114 10.08 -11.74 3.20
N GLY A 115 8.89 -12.31 3.38
CA GLY A 115 8.34 -13.19 2.37
C GLY A 115 6.96 -13.77 2.67
N VAL A 116 6.42 -14.44 1.65
CA VAL A 116 5.23 -15.27 1.73
C VAL A 116 5.62 -16.66 1.25
N TRP A 117 5.40 -17.65 2.11
CA TRP A 117 5.96 -19.00 1.97
C TRP A 117 4.87 -20.06 1.98
N LYS A 118 5.12 -21.18 1.28
CA LYS A 118 4.30 -22.40 1.39
C LYS A 118 4.41 -22.97 2.81
N CYS A 119 3.28 -23.42 3.33
CA CYS A 119 3.27 -24.43 4.38
C CYS A 119 3.18 -25.80 3.69
#